data_AF-A0A1G4AM91-F1
#
_entry.id   AF-A0A1G4AM91-F1
#
_cell.length_a   1.000
_cell.length_b   1.000
_cell.length_c   1.000
_cell.angle_alpha   90.00
_cell.angle_beta   90.00
_cell.angle_gamma   90.00
#
_symmetry.space_group_name_H-M   'P 1'
#
loop_
_entity.id
_entity.type
_entity.pdbx_description
1 polymer ?
#
loop_
_entity_poly.entity_id
_entity_poly.type
_entity_poly.pdbx_seq_one_letter_code
_entity_poly.pdbx_strand_id
1 'polypeptide(L)'
;MPTDIEGTRTALGLPPFPRIAPISSEDRELSADKETGAIILRIVSVGEPGVWGKAGDVPVKTTFNTRELGLEFPDLKFTKVEDLWWGENFKGVSFTNLSGFHFRFQDDKSQIAHLQRRTAGKEPESAGPGDFDKVPLPRLNEHGGLWYRDSYGDAVRGHNDIISFPWHKWQGGKGKNVDVWLALGFNPDLAQYMYDRQGWA
;
A
#
# COMPACT_ATOMS: atom_id res chain seq x y z
N MET A 1 21.62 -3.27 24.34
CA MET A 1 21.56 -3.88 23.00
C MET A 1 20.43 -3.19 22.24
N PRO A 2 20.70 -2.18 21.40
CA PRO A 2 19.69 -1.74 20.45
C PRO A 2 19.66 -2.79 19.33
N THR A 3 18.58 -3.56 19.25
CA THR A 3 18.29 -4.45 18.14
C THR A 3 17.91 -3.62 16.93
N ASP A 4 18.64 -3.87 15.86
CA ASP A 4 18.45 -3.30 14.55
C ASP A 4 17.06 -3.61 13.97
N ILE A 5 16.50 -2.67 13.22
CA ILE A 5 15.38 -2.96 12.31
C ILE A 5 15.95 -3.32 10.91
N GLU A 6 17.27 -3.22 10.72
CA GLU A 6 18.01 -3.48 9.47
C GLU A 6 18.45 -4.94 9.33
N GLY A 7 17.47 -5.85 9.28
CA GLY A 7 17.67 -7.20 8.74
C GLY A 7 17.41 -7.25 7.23
N THR A 8 17.57 -8.43 6.61
CA THR A 8 17.11 -8.68 5.23
C THR A 8 15.64 -8.28 5.08
N ARG A 9 15.37 -7.25 4.26
CA ARG A 9 13.98 -6.91 3.90
C ARG A 9 13.39 -8.04 3.06
N THR A 10 12.29 -8.61 3.52
CA THR A 10 11.52 -9.62 2.77
C THR A 10 10.29 -8.97 2.13
N ALA A 11 9.86 -9.51 0.99
CA ALA A 11 8.59 -9.06 0.42
C ALA A 11 7.48 -9.38 1.41
N LEU A 12 6.54 -8.44 1.61
CA LEU A 12 5.43 -8.61 2.56
C LEU A 12 5.88 -8.82 4.02
N GLY A 13 7.14 -8.44 4.31
CA GLY A 13 7.92 -8.86 5.48
C GLY A 13 7.66 -8.15 6.79
N LEU A 14 6.68 -7.27 6.87
CA LEU A 14 6.25 -6.81 8.17
C LEU A 14 5.39 -7.89 8.84
N PRO A 15 5.68 -8.24 10.10
CA PRO A 15 4.75 -8.95 10.97
C PRO A 15 3.32 -8.45 10.83
N PRO A 16 2.33 -9.27 11.19
CA PRO A 16 0.94 -8.85 11.21
C PRO A 16 0.76 -7.48 11.88
N PHE A 17 -0.25 -6.74 11.41
CA PHE A 17 -0.69 -5.51 12.05
C PHE A 17 -0.79 -5.70 13.59
N PRO A 18 -0.36 -4.73 14.42
CA PRO A 18 -0.16 -3.31 14.11
C PRO A 18 1.29 -2.87 13.89
N ARG A 19 2.23 -3.76 13.51
CA ARG A 19 3.63 -3.34 13.35
C ARG A 19 3.75 -2.19 12.34
N ILE A 20 4.46 -1.14 12.75
CA ILE A 20 4.82 0.02 11.91
C ILE A 20 6.33 0.03 11.76
N ALA A 21 6.80 0.30 10.54
CA ALA A 21 8.22 0.51 10.28
C ALA A 21 8.44 1.70 9.32
N PRO A 22 9.57 2.41 9.44
CA PRO A 22 9.97 3.38 8.44
C PRO A 22 10.33 2.67 7.12
N ILE A 23 10.00 3.30 5.99
CA ILE A 23 10.45 2.82 4.67
C ILE A 23 11.83 3.36 4.28
N SER A 24 12.39 4.27 5.08
CA SER A 24 13.76 4.74 4.93
C SER A 24 14.77 3.69 5.42
N SER A 25 15.97 3.75 4.88
CA SER A 25 17.16 3.04 5.36
C SER A 25 18.34 4.00 5.25
N GLU A 26 19.32 3.86 6.14
CA GLU A 26 20.59 4.59 6.06
C GLU A 26 21.58 3.95 5.06
N ASP A 27 21.26 2.74 4.59
CA ASP A 27 22.03 2.01 3.61
C ASP A 27 22.13 2.76 2.29
N ARG A 28 23.34 2.76 1.73
CA ARG A 28 23.62 3.35 0.41
C ARG A 28 23.52 2.35 -0.73
N GLU A 29 23.53 1.07 -0.40
CA GLU A 29 23.52 -0.04 -1.34
C GLU A 29 22.48 -1.07 -0.90
N LEU A 30 21.86 -1.72 -1.87
CA LEU A 30 20.96 -2.84 -1.64
C LEU A 30 21.44 -4.00 -2.50
N SER A 31 21.72 -5.13 -1.85
CA SER A 31 21.98 -6.40 -2.53
C SER A 31 20.75 -7.28 -2.49
N ALA A 32 20.49 -8.00 -3.56
CA ALA A 32 19.51 -9.07 -3.59
C ALA A 32 20.21 -10.43 -3.61
N ASP A 33 19.50 -11.46 -3.19
CA ASP A 33 19.96 -12.83 -3.35
C ASP A 33 20.23 -13.16 -4.83
N LYS A 34 21.29 -13.92 -5.07
CA LYS A 34 21.78 -14.20 -6.43
C LYS A 34 20.86 -15.15 -7.20
N GLU A 35 20.11 -16.00 -6.50
CA GLU A 35 19.23 -16.99 -7.10
C GLU A 35 17.81 -16.46 -7.29
N THR A 36 17.31 -15.69 -6.32
CA THR A 36 15.92 -15.25 -6.28
C THR A 36 15.71 -13.78 -6.66
N GLY A 37 16.76 -12.96 -6.59
CA GLY A 37 16.68 -11.54 -6.94
C GLY A 37 15.71 -10.75 -6.05
N ALA A 38 15.34 -9.55 -6.50
CA ALA A 38 14.34 -8.71 -5.82
C ALA A 38 13.60 -7.80 -6.81
N ILE A 39 12.31 -7.58 -6.55
CA ILE A 39 11.51 -6.54 -7.18
C ILE A 39 11.20 -5.50 -6.11
N ILE A 40 11.65 -4.25 -6.32
CA ILE A 40 11.53 -3.19 -5.31
C ILE A 40 10.73 -2.00 -5.85
N LEU A 41 9.87 -1.45 -4.99
CA LEU A 41 9.28 -0.13 -5.20
C LEU A 41 10.18 0.90 -4.51
N ARG A 42 10.98 1.63 -5.30
CA ARG A 42 11.80 2.72 -4.79
C ARG A 42 11.03 4.03 -4.80
N ILE A 43 10.90 4.67 -3.63
CA ILE A 43 10.38 6.04 -3.53
C ILE A 43 11.56 7.02 -3.62
N VAL A 44 11.57 7.83 -4.67
CA VAL A 44 12.60 8.84 -4.92
C VAL A 44 12.04 10.22 -4.59
N SER A 45 12.76 10.99 -3.79
CA SER A 45 12.39 12.38 -3.53
C SER A 45 12.54 13.21 -4.80
N VAL A 46 11.51 13.99 -5.12
CA VAL A 46 11.48 14.92 -6.27
C VAL A 46 11.41 16.39 -5.82
N GLY A 47 11.50 16.64 -4.52
CA GLY A 47 11.39 17.97 -3.92
C GLY A 47 11.08 17.91 -2.42
N GLU A 48 10.80 19.07 -1.84
CA GLU A 48 10.49 19.18 -0.42
C GLU A 48 9.16 18.50 -0.06
N PRO A 49 9.05 17.92 1.16
CA PRO A 49 7.82 17.26 1.58
C PRO A 49 6.63 18.23 1.66
N GLY A 50 5.63 18.07 0.79
CA GLY A 50 4.44 18.94 0.74
C GLY A 50 3.37 18.65 1.79
N VAL A 51 2.44 19.60 1.96
CA VAL A 51 1.21 19.48 2.76
C VAL A 51 0.07 20.11 1.95
N TRP A 52 -1.04 19.40 1.81
CA TRP A 52 -2.11 19.78 0.88
C TRP A 52 -3.47 19.83 1.57
N GLY A 53 -4.25 20.87 1.29
CA GLY A 53 -5.58 21.04 1.88
C GLY A 53 -6.66 20.17 1.21
N LYS A 54 -6.45 19.77 -0.05
CA LYS A 54 -7.35 18.93 -0.84
C LYS A 54 -6.59 18.06 -1.82
N ALA A 55 -7.21 16.99 -2.28
CA ALA A 55 -6.60 16.01 -3.19
C ALA A 55 -6.11 16.64 -4.51
N GLY A 56 -6.83 17.61 -5.05
CA GLY A 56 -6.47 18.28 -6.31
C GLY A 56 -5.20 19.14 -6.24
N ASP A 57 -4.70 19.45 -5.03
CA ASP A 57 -3.44 20.17 -4.85
C ASP A 57 -2.23 19.23 -4.76
N VAL A 58 -2.46 17.91 -4.64
CA VAL A 58 -1.40 16.91 -4.60
C VAL A 58 -0.81 16.78 -6.01
N PRO A 59 0.48 17.10 -6.23
CA PRO A 59 1.06 17.09 -7.56
C PRO A 59 1.18 15.66 -8.08
N VAL A 60 0.68 15.44 -9.29
CA VAL A 60 0.81 14.17 -10.02
C VAL A 60 1.38 14.47 -11.39
N LYS A 61 2.40 13.70 -11.78
CA LYS A 61 3.00 13.74 -13.11
C LYS A 61 3.23 12.33 -13.60
N THR A 62 2.61 11.96 -14.71
CA THR A 62 2.91 10.72 -15.43
C THR A 62 4.28 10.86 -16.09
N THR A 63 5.22 9.97 -15.76
CA THR A 63 6.59 9.97 -16.33
C THR A 63 6.81 8.90 -17.38
N PHE A 64 5.89 7.93 -17.49
CA PHE A 64 5.98 6.85 -18.45
C PHE A 64 5.40 7.29 -19.80
N ASN A 65 6.25 7.38 -20.83
CA ASN A 65 5.84 7.74 -22.18
C ASN A 65 5.52 6.48 -22.99
N THR A 66 4.23 6.27 -23.28
CA THR A 66 3.74 5.11 -24.05
C THR A 66 3.50 5.41 -25.52
N ARG A 67 3.80 6.63 -26.00
CA ARG A 67 3.53 7.03 -27.39
C ARG A 67 4.26 6.15 -28.41
N GLU A 68 5.49 5.74 -28.09
CA GLU A 68 6.27 4.84 -28.95
C GLU A 68 5.67 3.43 -29.05
N LEU A 69 4.81 3.05 -28.09
CA LEU A 69 4.05 1.80 -28.09
C LEU A 69 2.68 1.96 -28.77
N GLY A 70 2.36 3.13 -29.32
CA GLY A 70 1.06 3.43 -29.93
C GLY A 70 -0.10 3.52 -28.93
N LEU A 71 0.20 3.70 -27.64
CA LEU A 71 -0.80 3.78 -26.57
C LEU A 71 -0.84 5.21 -26.01
N GLU A 72 -2.04 5.79 -25.97
CA GLU A 72 -2.30 7.06 -25.29
C GLU A 72 -3.19 6.81 -24.08
N PHE A 73 -2.64 7.04 -22.89
CA PHE A 73 -3.38 6.99 -21.63
C PHE A 73 -3.69 8.41 -21.15
N PRO A 74 -4.84 8.64 -20.52
CA PRO A 74 -5.10 9.89 -19.84
C PRO A 74 -4.12 10.08 -18.69
N ASP A 75 -3.82 11.33 -18.36
CA ASP A 75 -3.00 11.64 -17.19
C ASP A 75 -3.63 11.09 -15.91
N LEU A 76 -2.78 10.51 -15.06
CA LEU A 76 -3.19 10.05 -13.75
C LEU A 76 -3.56 11.26 -12.89
N LYS A 77 -4.70 11.15 -12.22
CA LYS A 77 -5.20 12.17 -11.30
C LYS A 77 -5.99 11.52 -10.18
N PHE A 78 -6.11 12.23 -9.07
CA PHE A 78 -7.04 11.86 -8.02
C PHE A 78 -8.47 12.15 -8.47
N THR A 79 -9.29 11.10 -8.51
CA THR A 79 -10.73 11.18 -8.80
C THR A 79 -11.48 10.89 -7.51
N LYS A 80 -12.54 11.65 -7.22
CA LYS A 80 -13.34 11.34 -6.03
C LYS A 80 -13.94 9.95 -6.16
N VAL A 81 -13.96 9.22 -5.05
CA VAL A 81 -14.47 7.85 -5.08
C VAL A 81 -15.95 7.82 -5.43
N GLU A 82 -16.74 8.80 -4.99
CA GLU A 82 -18.16 8.94 -5.34
C GLU A 82 -18.44 9.01 -6.85
N ASP A 83 -17.45 9.43 -7.65
CA ASP A 83 -17.55 9.54 -9.11
C ASP A 83 -17.12 8.24 -9.84
N LEU A 84 -16.65 7.23 -9.10
CA LEU A 84 -16.24 5.94 -9.65
C LEU A 84 -17.42 4.97 -9.68
N TRP A 85 -17.38 3.98 -10.57
CA TRP A 85 -18.46 3.00 -10.74
C TRP A 85 -18.76 2.16 -9.48
N TRP A 86 -17.79 2.07 -8.56
CA TRP A 86 -17.90 1.37 -7.26
C TRP A 86 -18.11 2.33 -6.08
N GLY A 87 -18.35 3.61 -6.36
CA GLY A 87 -18.27 4.73 -5.43
C GLY A 87 -19.52 5.04 -4.62
N GLU A 88 -20.63 4.33 -4.86
CA GLU A 88 -21.96 4.76 -4.41
C GLU A 88 -22.04 5.02 -2.90
N ASN A 89 -21.35 4.22 -2.09
CA ASN A 89 -21.32 4.33 -0.62
C ASN A 89 -20.43 5.46 -0.08
N PHE A 90 -19.73 6.21 -0.95
CA PHE A 90 -18.76 7.24 -0.57
C PHE A 90 -19.23 8.67 -0.90
N LYS A 91 -20.52 8.86 -1.20
CA LYS A 91 -21.09 10.18 -1.49
C LYS A 91 -20.86 11.16 -0.34
N GLY A 92 -20.35 12.35 -0.67
CA GLY A 92 -20.07 13.42 0.29
C GLY A 92 -18.84 13.18 1.18
N VAL A 93 -18.10 12.06 0.98
CA VAL A 93 -16.88 11.78 1.74
C VAL A 93 -15.68 12.43 1.04
N SER A 94 -14.77 13.01 1.81
CA SER A 94 -13.50 13.53 1.32
C SER A 94 -12.51 12.39 1.05
N PHE A 95 -12.83 11.53 0.08
CA PHE A 95 -12.05 10.36 -0.29
C PHE A 95 -11.84 10.29 -1.79
N THR A 96 -10.57 10.19 -2.21
CA THR A 96 -10.20 10.11 -3.62
C THR A 96 -9.28 8.93 -3.89
N ASN A 97 -9.34 8.43 -5.12
CA ASN A 97 -8.50 7.37 -5.60
C ASN A 97 -7.78 7.83 -6.88
N LEU A 98 -6.50 7.51 -6.96
CA LEU A 98 -5.71 7.58 -8.17
C LEU A 98 -5.46 6.14 -8.62
N SER A 99 -6.03 5.79 -9.77
CA SER A 99 -5.80 4.49 -10.41
C SER A 99 -4.30 4.30 -10.65
N GLY A 100 -3.84 3.07 -10.63
CA GLY A 100 -2.42 2.81 -10.77
C GLY A 100 -2.12 1.62 -11.65
N PHE A 101 -1.25 0.75 -11.17
CA PHE A 101 -0.47 -0.14 -12.01
C PHE A 101 -0.59 -1.58 -11.55
N HIS A 102 -0.77 -2.48 -12.51
CA HIS A 102 -0.64 -3.91 -12.29
C HIS A 102 0.80 -4.34 -12.56
N PHE A 103 1.39 -5.04 -11.61
CA PHE A 103 2.66 -5.73 -11.75
C PHE A 103 2.38 -7.21 -11.89
N ARG A 104 2.91 -7.82 -12.94
CA ARG A 104 2.72 -9.23 -13.28
C ARG A 104 4.04 -9.81 -13.75
N PHE A 105 4.24 -11.10 -13.53
CA PHE A 105 5.35 -11.80 -14.17
C PHE A 105 5.14 -11.82 -15.69
N GLN A 106 6.22 -11.68 -16.43
CA GLN A 106 6.14 -11.59 -17.89
C GLN A 106 5.73 -12.93 -18.50
N ASP A 107 6.17 -14.04 -17.93
CA ASP A 107 6.07 -15.36 -18.55
C ASP A 107 4.65 -15.94 -18.46
N ASP A 108 4.09 -15.98 -17.25
CA ASP A 108 2.78 -16.59 -16.96
C ASP A 108 1.67 -15.56 -16.72
N LYS A 109 2.00 -14.26 -16.70
CA LYS A 109 1.10 -13.14 -16.39
C LYS A 109 0.47 -13.21 -15.00
N SER A 110 1.01 -14.03 -14.09
CA SER A 110 0.52 -14.11 -12.72
C SER A 110 0.74 -12.78 -12.00
N GLN A 111 -0.22 -12.41 -11.14
CA GLN A 111 -0.21 -11.12 -10.47
C GLN A 111 0.83 -11.11 -9.34
N ILE A 112 1.67 -10.07 -9.34
CA ILE A 112 2.58 -9.76 -8.25
C ILE A 112 1.87 -8.84 -7.27
N ALA A 113 1.47 -7.66 -7.76
CA ALA A 113 0.77 -6.66 -6.99
C ALA A 113 -0.04 -5.71 -7.88
N HIS A 114 -1.05 -5.07 -7.29
CA HIS A 114 -1.69 -3.89 -7.85
C HIS A 114 -1.41 -2.68 -6.94
N LEU A 115 -0.88 -1.61 -7.51
CA LEU A 115 -0.54 -0.37 -6.80
C LEU A 115 -1.56 0.70 -7.14
N GLN A 116 -2.09 1.36 -6.12
CA GLN A 116 -2.92 2.56 -6.27
C GLN A 116 -2.58 3.58 -5.18
N ARG A 117 -2.95 4.85 -5.39
CA ARG A 117 -2.81 5.90 -4.37
C ARG A 117 -4.17 6.43 -3.97
N ARG A 118 -4.28 6.91 -2.75
CA ARG A 118 -5.52 7.44 -2.19
C ARG A 118 -5.26 8.69 -1.39
N THR A 119 -6.30 9.50 -1.24
CA THR A 119 -6.29 10.60 -0.28
C THR A 119 -7.54 10.58 0.58
N ALA A 120 -7.43 10.97 1.84
CA ALA A 120 -8.56 11.17 2.74
C ALA A 120 -8.40 12.50 3.46
N GLY A 121 -9.42 13.35 3.37
CA GLY A 121 -9.54 14.51 4.24
C GLY A 121 -10.19 14.12 5.57
N LYS A 122 -10.46 15.13 6.41
CA LYS A 122 -11.22 14.96 7.65
C LYS A 122 -12.55 14.26 7.35
N GLU A 123 -12.77 13.10 7.96
CA GLU A 123 -14.05 12.41 7.90
C GLU A 123 -15.05 13.02 8.90
N PRO A 124 -16.37 13.05 8.56
CA PRO A 124 -17.40 13.17 9.57
C PRO A 124 -17.31 11.98 10.53
N GLU A 125 -17.53 12.21 11.84
CA GLU A 125 -17.49 11.16 12.86
C GLU A 125 -18.47 10.03 12.48
N SER A 126 -17.95 8.91 11.98
CA SER A 126 -18.75 7.73 11.66
C SER A 126 -18.00 6.46 12.08
N ALA A 127 -18.75 5.57 12.74
CA ALA A 127 -18.34 4.61 13.78
C ALA A 127 -18.01 5.28 15.13
N GLY A 128 -18.62 4.77 16.21
CA GLY A 128 -18.41 5.30 17.55
C GLY A 128 -16.94 5.20 17.93
N PRO A 129 -16.43 6.11 18.78
CA PRO A 129 -15.00 6.16 19.13
C PRO A 129 -14.44 4.88 19.78
N GLY A 130 -15.28 3.89 20.11
CA GLY A 130 -14.89 2.62 20.75
C GLY A 130 -14.85 1.38 19.84
N ASP A 131 -15.20 1.46 18.55
CA ASP A 131 -15.39 0.26 17.73
C ASP A 131 -14.11 -0.24 17.01
N PHE A 132 -13.04 0.56 17.00
CA PHE A 132 -11.78 0.24 16.31
C PHE A 132 -10.54 0.66 17.11
N ASP A 133 -9.54 -0.21 17.13
CA ASP A 133 -8.18 0.16 17.54
C ASP A 133 -7.57 1.12 16.51
N LYS A 134 -7.06 2.25 16.99
CA LYS A 134 -6.46 3.29 16.14
C LYS A 134 -4.95 3.21 16.17
N VAL A 135 -4.36 3.01 15.00
CA VAL A 135 -2.92 2.94 14.81
C VAL A 135 -2.49 4.06 13.87
N PRO A 136 -1.86 5.14 14.39
CA PRO A 136 -1.38 6.23 13.55
C PRO A 136 -0.25 5.73 12.64
N LEU A 137 -0.32 6.02 11.34
CA LEU A 137 0.76 5.73 10.40
C LEU A 137 1.54 7.02 10.09
N PRO A 138 2.78 7.17 10.58
CA PRO A 138 3.58 8.36 10.30
C PRO A 138 3.94 8.50 8.81
N ARG A 139 4.36 9.70 8.42
CA ARG A 139 4.88 9.97 7.09
C ARG A 139 6.07 9.06 6.77
N LEU A 140 6.05 8.45 5.58
CA LEU A 140 7.09 7.52 5.11
C LEU A 140 7.27 6.30 6.03
N ASN A 141 6.16 5.83 6.61
CA ASN A 141 6.09 4.55 7.27
C ASN A 141 5.10 3.63 6.54
N GLU A 142 5.26 2.34 6.75
CA GLU A 142 4.35 1.28 6.31
C GLU A 142 3.86 0.48 7.52
N HIS A 143 2.68 -0.14 7.39
CA HIS A 143 2.11 -1.02 8.40
C HIS A 143 2.16 -2.49 7.94
N GLY A 144 2.10 -3.41 8.91
CA GLY A 144 2.05 -4.84 8.69
C GLY A 144 0.79 -5.35 7.96
N GLY A 145 0.81 -6.63 7.58
CA GLY A 145 -0.32 -7.27 6.90
C GLY A 145 -1.59 -7.30 7.77
N LEU A 146 -2.73 -6.96 7.16
CA LEU A 146 -4.04 -6.88 7.86
C LEU A 146 -4.89 -8.15 7.74
N TRP A 147 -4.66 -9.01 6.73
CA TRP A 147 -5.45 -10.23 6.58
C TRP A 147 -5.11 -11.25 7.66
N TYR A 148 -6.08 -12.11 7.97
CA TYR A 148 -5.85 -13.25 8.86
C TYR A 148 -4.87 -14.23 8.25
N ARG A 149 -3.97 -14.75 9.08
CA ARG A 149 -3.02 -15.80 8.73
C ARG A 149 -3.21 -17.01 9.63
N ASP A 150 -3.02 -18.20 9.10
CA ASP A 150 -3.04 -19.42 9.90
C ASP A 150 -1.69 -19.67 10.62
N SER A 151 -1.54 -20.83 11.25
CA SER A 151 -0.32 -21.21 11.98
C SER A 151 0.92 -21.35 11.11
N TYR A 152 0.77 -21.48 9.79
CA TYR A 152 1.85 -21.59 8.82
C TYR A 152 2.18 -20.24 8.16
N GLY A 153 1.41 -19.19 8.47
CA GLY A 153 1.57 -17.87 7.88
C GLY A 153 0.77 -17.65 6.59
N ASP A 154 0.03 -18.68 6.16
CA ASP A 154 -0.81 -18.68 4.96
C ASP A 154 -2.01 -17.77 5.16
N ALA A 155 -2.45 -17.10 4.09
CA ALA A 155 -3.62 -16.25 4.16
C ALA A 155 -4.91 -17.08 4.33
N VAL A 156 -5.70 -16.76 5.35
CA VAL A 156 -6.98 -17.43 5.60
C VAL A 156 -8.01 -16.97 4.59
N ARG A 157 -8.66 -17.93 3.93
CA ARG A 157 -9.68 -17.69 2.90
C ARG A 157 -11.06 -18.08 3.40
N GLY A 158 -12.02 -17.21 3.12
CA GLY A 158 -13.42 -17.39 3.46
C GLY A 158 -14.22 -17.95 2.29
N HIS A 159 -15.50 -17.60 2.26
CA HIS A 159 -16.39 -17.97 1.17
C HIS A 159 -15.88 -17.43 -0.18
N ASN A 160 -16.01 -18.23 -1.24
CA ASN A 160 -15.52 -17.95 -2.60
C ASN A 160 -14.02 -17.69 -2.70
N ASP A 161 -13.22 -18.29 -1.81
CA ASP A 161 -11.76 -18.20 -1.83
C ASP A 161 -11.20 -16.78 -1.59
N ILE A 162 -12.04 -15.89 -1.04
CA ILE A 162 -11.67 -14.50 -0.75
C ILE A 162 -10.84 -14.43 0.53
N ILE A 163 -9.75 -13.66 0.49
CA ILE A 163 -8.90 -13.41 1.66
C ILE A 163 -9.71 -12.75 2.78
N SER A 164 -9.61 -13.31 3.98
CA SER A 164 -10.34 -12.86 5.16
C SER A 164 -9.60 -11.74 5.87
N PHE A 165 -10.32 -10.65 6.17
CA PHE A 165 -9.81 -9.51 6.91
C PHE A 165 -10.72 -9.23 8.12
N PRO A 166 -10.18 -8.69 9.23
CA PRO A 166 -11.01 -7.97 10.18
C PRO A 166 -11.64 -6.75 9.49
N TRP A 167 -12.73 -6.23 10.05
CA TRP A 167 -13.21 -4.91 9.67
C TRP A 167 -12.09 -3.89 9.90
N HIS A 168 -11.77 -3.11 8.87
CA HIS A 168 -10.70 -2.12 8.91
C HIS A 168 -11.01 -0.94 7.99
N LYS A 169 -10.43 0.22 8.28
CA LYS A 169 -10.51 1.40 7.42
C LYS A 169 -9.28 2.30 7.60
N TRP A 170 -9.00 3.11 6.58
CA TRP A 170 -8.19 4.32 6.77
C TRP A 170 -9.10 5.43 7.28
N GLN A 171 -8.67 6.18 8.29
CA GLN A 171 -9.40 7.33 8.79
C GLN A 171 -8.53 8.58 8.66
N GLY A 172 -9.02 9.56 7.90
CA GLY A 172 -8.37 10.86 7.74
C GLY A 172 -8.16 11.58 9.08
N GLY A 173 -7.02 12.25 9.23
CA GLY A 173 -6.74 13.06 10.42
C GLY A 173 -7.77 14.18 10.68
N LYS A 174 -7.81 14.70 11.91
CA LYS A 174 -8.73 15.80 12.29
C LYS A 174 -8.35 17.18 11.70
N GLY A 175 -7.21 17.27 11.02
CA GLY A 175 -6.66 18.51 10.49
C GLY A 175 -7.35 19.00 9.21
N LYS A 176 -6.87 20.13 8.68
CA LYS A 176 -7.35 20.74 7.43
C LYS A 176 -6.70 20.14 6.16
N ASN A 177 -5.76 19.22 6.34
CA ASN A 177 -4.96 18.65 5.26
C ASN A 177 -5.47 17.25 4.92
N VAL A 178 -5.16 16.79 3.71
CA VAL A 178 -5.43 15.42 3.30
C VAL A 178 -4.26 14.51 3.65
N ASP A 179 -4.58 13.30 4.10
CA ASP A 179 -3.63 12.20 4.08
C ASP A 179 -3.43 11.75 2.64
N VAL A 180 -2.21 11.31 2.33
CA VAL A 180 -1.87 10.68 1.05
C VAL A 180 -1.15 9.38 1.37
N TRP A 181 -1.68 8.27 0.87
CA TRP A 181 -1.06 6.96 1.06
C TRP A 181 -1.13 6.14 -0.22
N LEU A 182 -0.37 5.06 -0.20
CA LEU A 182 -0.27 4.09 -1.27
C LEU A 182 -0.78 2.74 -0.75
N ALA A 183 -1.58 2.06 -1.57
CA ALA A 183 -2.06 0.72 -1.28
C ALA A 183 -1.42 -0.26 -2.27
N LEU A 184 -0.77 -1.29 -1.73
CA LEU A 184 -0.24 -2.42 -2.49
C LEU A 184 -1.11 -3.65 -2.24
N GLY A 185 -1.92 -4.01 -3.22
CA GLY A 185 -2.69 -5.25 -3.23
C GLY A 185 -1.85 -6.39 -3.78
N PHE A 186 -1.13 -7.08 -2.90
CA PHE A 186 -0.28 -8.22 -3.27
C PHE A 186 -1.07 -9.49 -3.51
N ASN A 187 -0.51 -10.37 -4.33
CA ASN A 187 -0.95 -11.76 -4.40
C ASN A 187 -0.50 -12.50 -3.11
N PRO A 188 -1.44 -12.97 -2.26
CA PRO A 188 -1.12 -13.63 -1.00
C PRO A 188 -0.34 -14.94 -1.19
N ASP A 189 -0.50 -15.62 -2.32
CA ASP A 189 0.15 -16.91 -2.57
C ASP A 189 1.64 -16.75 -2.91
N LEU A 190 2.08 -15.54 -3.30
CA LEU A 190 3.49 -15.19 -3.42
C LEU A 190 4.12 -14.84 -2.06
N ALA A 191 3.30 -14.46 -1.08
CA ALA A 191 3.76 -14.12 0.28
C ALA A 191 4.29 -15.35 1.02
N GLN A 192 3.66 -16.50 0.77
CA GLN A 192 3.97 -17.76 1.44
C GLN A 192 5.37 -18.27 1.09
N TYR A 193 5.75 -18.19 -0.20
CA TYR A 193 7.01 -18.74 -0.70
C TYR A 193 8.26 -18.09 -0.06
N MET A 194 8.10 -16.92 0.56
CA MET A 194 9.20 -16.22 1.25
C MET A 194 9.29 -16.51 2.75
N TYR A 195 8.21 -17.02 3.38
CA TYR A 195 8.21 -17.38 4.82
C TYR A 195 8.82 -18.77 5.04
N ASP A 196 8.47 -19.75 4.19
CA ASP A 196 8.92 -21.15 4.32
C ASP A 196 10.42 -21.36 4.06
N ARG A 197 11.10 -20.41 3.40
CA ARG A 197 12.56 -20.48 3.18
C ARG A 197 13.40 -19.89 4.31
N GLN A 198 12.80 -19.18 5.26
CA GLN A 198 13.52 -18.52 6.37
C GLN A 198 13.25 -19.21 7.69
N GLY A 199 13.51 -20.53 7.74
CA GLY A 199 13.45 -21.33 8.95
C GLY A 199 13.99 -20.54 10.15
N TRP A 200 13.13 -20.37 11.17
CA TRP A 200 13.54 -19.79 12.43
C TRP A 200 14.49 -20.79 13.10
N ALA A 201 15.76 -20.42 13.19
CA ALA A 201 16.74 -20.99 14.12
C ALA A 201 16.85 -20.07 15.34
#